data_AF-A0A920QZ44-F1
#
_entry.id   AF-A0A920QZ44-F1
#
_cell.length_a   1.000
_cell.length_b   1.000
_cell.length_c   1.000
_cell.angle_alpha   90.00
_cell.angle_beta   90.00
_cell.angle_gamma   90.00
#
_symmetry.space_group_name_H-M   'P 1'
#
loop_
_entity.id
_entity.type
_entity.pdbx_description
1 polymer ?
#
loop_
_entity_poly.entity_id
_entity_poly.type
_entity_poly.pdbx_seq_one_letter_code
_entity_poly.pdbx_strand_id
1 'polypeptide(L)'
;MIPPRQNIGGQNTSEFELISRLAELCDDVNNSTSGSILTGIGDDASVVSTTAGEILLTTDAMVDGVHFRPKDRRWQDVGWKCAVSNLSDIAAMGGVPDHALVTLGSPLVNLPIRTKNST
;
A
#
# COMPACT_ATOMS: atom_id res chain seq x y z
N MET A 1 -33.69 -8.02 13.25
CA MET A 1 -34.00 -7.00 12.24
C MET A 1 -32.68 -6.52 11.67
N ILE A 2 -32.29 -7.02 10.50
CA ILE A 2 -31.03 -6.66 9.84
C ILE A 2 -31.29 -5.35 9.09
N PRO A 3 -30.46 -4.29 9.26
CA PRO A 3 -30.67 -3.05 8.53
C PRO A 3 -30.56 -3.31 7.02
N PRO A 4 -31.36 -2.63 6.18
CA PRO A 4 -31.32 -2.82 4.74
C PRO A 4 -29.92 -2.52 4.21
N ARG A 5 -29.40 -3.39 3.33
CA ARG A 5 -28.19 -3.12 2.56
C ARG A 5 -28.42 -1.86 1.75
N GLN A 6 -27.64 -0.81 2.03
CA GLN A 6 -27.59 0.34 1.13
C GLN A 6 -27.03 -0.14 -0.22
N ASN A 7 -27.89 -0.10 -1.22
CA ASN A 7 -27.53 -0.39 -2.60
C ASN A 7 -26.72 0.80 -3.12
N ILE A 8 -25.39 0.76 -2.96
CA ILE A 8 -24.49 1.79 -3.51
C ILE A 8 -24.35 1.52 -5.00
N GLY A 9 -25.41 1.81 -5.75
CA GLY A 9 -25.36 1.93 -7.20
C GLY A 9 -24.51 3.14 -7.57
N GLY A 10 -23.38 2.89 -8.25
CA GLY A 10 -22.75 3.82 -9.18
C GLY A 10 -22.36 5.20 -8.63
N GLN A 11 -21.72 5.29 -7.47
CA GLN A 11 -21.06 6.53 -7.08
C GLN A 11 -19.67 6.58 -7.73
N ASN A 12 -19.45 7.55 -8.63
CA ASN A 12 -18.12 8.00 -9.03
C ASN A 12 -17.45 8.69 -7.82
N THR A 13 -17.23 7.95 -6.74
CA THR A 13 -16.46 8.42 -5.60
C THR A 13 -15.03 8.56 -6.09
N SER A 14 -14.55 9.80 -6.16
CA SER A 14 -13.14 10.06 -6.51
C SER A 14 -12.22 9.40 -5.47
N GLU A 15 -10.99 9.08 -5.85
CA GLU A 15 -9.97 8.56 -4.93
C GLU A 15 -9.83 9.46 -3.70
N PHE A 16 -9.86 10.78 -3.89
CA PHE A 16 -9.80 11.76 -2.80
C PHE A 16 -10.97 11.64 -1.82
N GLU A 17 -12.18 11.37 -2.30
CA GLU A 17 -13.34 11.19 -1.41
C GLU A 17 -13.21 9.90 -0.58
N LEU A 18 -12.63 8.84 -1.14
CA LEU A 18 -12.32 7.62 -0.38
C LEU A 18 -11.26 7.87 0.69
N ILE A 19 -10.21 8.63 0.35
CA ILE A 19 -9.16 9.02 1.31
C ILE A 19 -9.77 9.84 2.45
N SER A 20 -10.61 10.83 2.14
CA SER A 20 -11.29 11.63 3.17
C SER A 20 -12.14 10.76 4.10
N ARG A 21 -12.91 9.80 3.56
CA ARG A 21 -13.69 8.87 4.40
C ARG A 21 -12.81 7.97 5.26
N LEU A 22 -11.66 7.51 4.75
CA LEU A 22 -10.71 6.73 5.54
C LEU A 22 -10.12 7.57 6.68
N ALA A 23 -9.80 8.84 6.43
CA ALA A 23 -9.32 9.75 7.46
C ALA A 23 -10.36 9.93 8.58
N GLU A 24 -11.63 10.18 8.23
CA GLU A 24 -12.72 10.29 9.20
C GLU A 24 -12.87 9.02 10.06
N LEU A 25 -12.78 7.83 9.45
CA LEU A 25 -12.85 6.56 10.19
C LEU A 25 -11.63 6.33 11.10
N CYS A 26 -10.46 6.81 10.70
CA CYS A 26 -9.23 6.70 11.47
C CYS A 26 -9.15 7.70 12.62
N ASP A 27 -9.79 8.86 12.53
CA ASP A 27 -9.81 9.86 13.62
C ASP A 27 -10.48 9.31 14.90
N ASP A 28 -11.54 8.51 14.75
CA ASP A 28 -12.18 7.79 15.86
C ASP A 28 -11.21 6.83 16.58
N VAL A 29 -10.26 6.24 15.82
CA VAL A 29 -9.22 5.33 16.34
C VAL A 29 -8.03 6.10 16.92
N ASN A 30 -7.64 7.21 16.30
CA ASN A 30 -6.53 8.06 16.71
C ASN A 30 -6.83 8.75 18.05
N ASN A 31 -8.08 9.14 18.30
CA ASN A 31 -8.50 9.66 19.61
C ASN A 31 -8.35 8.64 20.75
N SER A 32 -8.19 7.35 20.44
CA SER A 32 -7.97 6.26 21.39
C SER A 32 -6.50 5.83 21.51
N THR A 33 -5.63 6.24 20.58
CA THR A 33 -4.20 5.89 20.56
C THR A 33 -3.35 7.10 20.92
N SER A 34 -2.34 6.91 21.78
CA SER A 34 -1.67 7.97 22.56
C SER A 34 -0.73 8.91 21.76
N GLY A 35 -1.17 9.48 20.64
CA GLY A 35 -0.44 10.55 19.95
C GLY A 35 0.90 10.13 19.33
N SER A 36 1.09 8.84 19.03
CA SER A 36 2.32 8.34 18.42
C SER A 36 2.41 8.65 16.92
N ILE A 37 1.32 9.03 16.27
CA ILE A 37 1.34 9.43 14.85
C ILE A 37 1.63 10.94 14.79
N LEU A 38 2.77 11.30 14.22
CA LEU A 38 3.21 12.69 14.06
C LEU A 38 2.73 13.30 12.74
N THR A 39 2.72 12.47 11.68
CA THR A 39 2.17 12.82 10.36
C THR A 39 1.25 11.68 9.92
N GLY A 40 -0.03 12.01 9.72
CA GLY A 40 -1.08 11.08 9.32
C GLY A 40 -1.37 11.10 7.81
N ILE A 41 -2.63 10.86 7.45
CA ILE A 41 -3.10 10.87 6.06
C ILE A 41 -2.95 12.27 5.44
N GLY A 42 -2.44 12.35 4.21
CA GLY A 42 -2.37 13.59 3.42
C GLY A 42 -0.98 14.01 2.98
N ASP A 43 0.06 13.30 3.41
CA ASP A 43 1.46 13.46 2.98
C ASP A 43 1.95 12.20 2.24
N ASP A 44 3.18 12.23 1.72
CA ASP A 44 3.75 11.11 0.93
C ASP A 44 3.97 9.83 1.78
N ALA A 45 4.23 9.98 3.07
CA ALA A 45 4.31 8.87 4.02
C ALA A 45 3.84 9.29 5.42
N SER A 46 3.46 8.31 6.24
CA SER A 46 3.13 8.56 7.64
C SER A 46 4.38 8.55 8.52
N VAL A 47 4.42 9.41 9.53
CA VAL A 47 5.49 9.47 10.53
C VAL A 47 4.97 8.97 11.87
N VAL A 48 5.62 7.96 12.44
CA VAL A 48 5.29 7.38 13.74
C VAL A 48 6.45 7.57 14.71
N SER A 49 6.15 8.17 15.86
CA SER A 49 7.05 8.27 17.00
C SER A 49 7.14 6.96 17.76
N THR A 50 8.37 6.54 18.03
CA THR A 50 8.70 5.36 18.85
C THR A 50 9.71 5.76 19.93
N THR A 51 9.96 4.87 20.88
CA THR A 51 11.00 5.08 21.90
C THR A 51 12.41 5.16 21.33
N ALA A 52 12.64 4.66 20.11
CA ALA A 52 13.93 4.67 19.44
C ALA A 52 14.10 5.83 18.44
N GLY A 53 13.07 6.66 18.25
CA GLY A 53 13.04 7.73 17.25
C GLY A 53 11.80 7.64 16.35
N GLU A 54 11.88 8.28 15.18
CA GLU A 54 10.78 8.35 14.22
C GLU A 54 10.93 7.30 13.12
N ILE A 55 9.81 6.71 12.71
CA ILE A 55 9.74 5.76 11.61
C ILE A 55 8.79 6.32 10.55
N LEU A 56 9.25 6.31 9.31
CA LEU A 56 8.44 6.62 8.13
C LEU A 56 7.83 5.33 7.58
N LEU A 57 6.53 5.35 7.30
CA LEU A 57 5.79 4.22 6.75
C LEU A 57 5.00 4.68 5.52
N THR A 58 5.28 4.06 4.38
CA THR A 58 4.48 4.15 3.14
C THR A 58 4.12 2.75 2.67
N THR A 59 3.08 2.63 1.85
CA THR A 59 2.73 1.40 1.16
C THR A 59 2.09 1.72 -0.18
N ASP A 60 2.46 0.94 -1.19
CA ASP A 60 2.00 1.14 -2.55
C ASP A 60 1.68 -0.19 -3.23
N ALA A 61 0.62 -0.23 -4.05
CA ALA A 61 0.14 -1.47 -4.66
C ALA A 61 0.53 -1.57 -6.14
N MET A 62 1.13 -2.70 -6.53
CA MET A 62 1.44 -3.01 -7.93
C MET A 62 0.46 -4.07 -8.45
N VAL A 63 -0.40 -3.68 -9.41
CA VAL A 63 -1.58 -4.48 -9.84
C VAL A 63 -1.52 -4.76 -11.34
N ASP A 64 -1.80 -6.00 -11.75
CA ASP A 64 -1.91 -6.38 -13.17
C ASP A 64 -3.04 -5.57 -13.84
N GLY A 65 -2.68 -4.96 -14.96
CA GLY A 65 -2.77 -3.52 -15.12
C GLY A 65 -4.12 -2.82 -15.24
N VAL A 66 -4.30 -1.63 -14.71
CA VAL A 66 -3.51 -0.78 -13.81
C VAL A 66 -2.02 -0.57 -14.10
N HIS A 67 -1.09 -1.16 -13.34
CA HIS A 67 0.28 -0.67 -13.26
C HIS A 67 1.30 -1.36 -14.18
N PHE A 68 1.05 -2.62 -14.55
CA PHE A 68 1.89 -3.40 -15.47
C PHE A 68 1.07 -4.46 -16.21
N ARG A 69 1.65 -5.07 -17.24
CA ARG A 69 1.12 -6.26 -17.91
C ARG A 69 2.21 -7.32 -18.01
N PRO A 70 1.97 -8.59 -17.62
CA PRO A 70 2.98 -9.65 -17.67
C PRO A 70 3.59 -9.89 -19.06
N LYS A 71 2.81 -9.65 -20.12
CA LYS A 71 3.26 -9.80 -21.51
C LYS A 71 4.21 -8.70 -21.99
N ASP A 72 4.19 -7.52 -21.34
CA ASP A 72 4.86 -6.32 -21.83
C ASP A 72 6.09 -5.95 -20.98
N ARG A 73 6.29 -6.61 -19.83
CA ARG A 73 7.35 -6.29 -18.86
C ARG A 73 7.94 -7.55 -18.25
N ARG A 74 9.24 -7.56 -17.98
CA ARG A 74 9.88 -8.62 -17.21
C ARG A 74 9.52 -8.46 -15.74
N TRP A 75 9.41 -9.57 -15.01
CA TRP A 75 9.09 -9.54 -13.58
C TRP A 75 10.09 -8.73 -12.74
N GLN A 76 11.36 -8.72 -13.13
CA GLN A 76 12.39 -7.89 -12.49
C GLN A 76 12.09 -6.40 -12.63
N ASP A 77 11.58 -5.95 -13.78
CA ASP A 77 11.23 -4.55 -14.00
C ASP A 77 9.99 -4.16 -13.18
N VAL A 78 9.04 -5.09 -12.99
CA VAL A 78 7.88 -4.91 -12.11
C VAL A 78 8.32 -4.80 -10.65
N GLY A 79 9.21 -5.69 -10.20
CA GLY A 79 9.79 -5.64 -8.85
C GLY A 79 10.57 -4.35 -8.58
N TRP A 80 11.39 -3.91 -9.55
CA TRP A 80 12.10 -2.63 -9.49
C TRP A 80 11.12 -1.46 -9.33
N LYS A 81 10.08 -1.40 -10.16
CA LYS A 81 9.07 -0.33 -10.09
C LYS A 81 8.33 -0.35 -8.75
N CYS A 82 8.00 -1.54 -8.23
CA CYS A 82 7.33 -1.70 -6.94
C CYS A 82 8.18 -1.16 -5.78
N ALA A 83 9.48 -1.47 -5.77
CA ALA A 83 10.40 -0.92 -4.79
C ALA A 83 10.55 0.60 -4.94
N VAL A 84 10.87 1.08 -6.15
CA VAL A 84 11.17 2.50 -6.39
C VAL A 84 9.99 3.43 -6.05
N SER A 85 8.75 3.00 -6.24
CA SER A 85 7.56 3.79 -5.83
C SER A 85 7.62 4.13 -4.34
N ASN A 86 7.67 3.11 -3.48
CA ASN A 86 7.73 3.29 -2.03
C ASN A 86 9.03 3.99 -1.58
N LEU A 87 10.17 3.69 -2.21
CA LEU A 87 11.44 4.36 -1.88
C LEU A 87 11.40 5.86 -2.19
N SER A 88 10.65 6.25 -3.23
CA SER A 88 10.48 7.64 -3.61
C SER A 88 9.73 8.43 -2.55
N ASP A 89 8.64 7.89 -2.01
CA ASP A 89 7.86 8.56 -0.96
C ASP A 89 8.69 8.78 0.31
N ILE A 90 9.46 7.76 0.72
CA ILE A 90 10.36 7.90 1.87
C ILE A 90 11.42 8.98 1.62
N ALA A 91 11.98 9.03 0.42
CA ALA A 91 12.97 10.04 0.05
C ALA A 91 12.35 11.46 -0.02
N ALA A 92 11.09 11.59 -0.46
CA ALA A 92 10.37 12.86 -0.48
C ALA A 92 10.18 13.43 0.93
N MET A 93 9.99 12.55 1.91
CA MET A 93 9.92 12.90 3.34
C MET A 93 11.30 13.11 4.01
N GLY A 94 12.40 13.06 3.24
CA GLY A 94 13.76 13.20 3.76
C GLY A 94 14.28 11.97 4.52
N GLY A 95 13.59 10.84 4.41
CA GLY A 95 13.95 9.58 5.06
C GLY A 95 15.02 8.79 4.32
N VAL A 96 15.61 7.83 5.05
CA VAL A 96 16.49 6.81 4.48
C VAL A 96 15.79 5.45 4.60
N PRO A 97 15.43 4.79 3.49
CA PRO A 97 14.77 3.49 3.53
C PRO A 97 15.68 2.41 4.15
N ASP A 98 15.12 1.59 5.03
CA ASP A 98 15.86 0.59 5.81
C ASP A 98 15.28 -0.83 5.66
N HIS A 99 13.96 -0.96 5.76
CA HIS A 99 13.24 -2.22 5.63
C HIS A 99 12.05 -2.09 4.68
N ALA A 100 11.63 -3.21 4.08
CA ALA A 100 10.44 -3.27 3.23
C ALA A 100 9.62 -4.53 3.53
N LEU A 101 8.30 -4.39 3.45
CA LEU A 101 7.36 -5.51 3.48
C LEU A 101 6.77 -5.70 2.08
N VAL A 102 6.59 -6.96 1.67
CA VAL A 102 6.01 -7.30 0.37
C VAL A 102 4.84 -8.24 0.57
N THR A 103 3.66 -7.80 0.15
CA THR A 103 2.48 -8.64 0.03
C THR A 103 2.31 -9.05 -1.43
N LEU A 104 2.33 -10.36 -1.70
CA LEU A 104 2.17 -10.91 -3.04
C LEU A 104 0.87 -11.71 -3.15
N GLY A 105 -0.02 -11.29 -4.05
CA GLY A 105 -1.17 -12.06 -4.49
C GLY A 105 -0.95 -12.60 -5.89
N SER A 106 -1.12 -13.91 -6.08
CA SER A 106 -1.10 -14.54 -7.40
C SER A 106 -2.36 -15.38 -7.58
N PRO A 107 -3.07 -15.29 -8.73
CA PRO A 107 -4.13 -16.24 -9.00
C PRO A 107 -3.55 -17.66 -9.01
N LEU A 108 -4.34 -18.65 -8.59
CA LEU A 108 -3.96 -20.04 -8.73
C LEU A 108 -3.81 -20.35 -10.23
N VAL A 109 -2.57 -20.35 -10.72
CA VAL A 109 -2.27 -20.88 -12.04
C VAL A 109 -1.70 -22.28 -11.82
N ASN A 110 -2.42 -23.29 -12.31
CA ASN A 110 -1.94 -24.66 -12.37
C ASN A 110 -0.85 -24.75 -13.45
N LEU A 111 0.32 -24.16 -13.20
CA LEU A 111 1.49 -24.31 -14.06
C LEU A 111 2.24 -25.57 -13.64
N PRO A 112 2.70 -26.39 -14.60
CA PRO A 112 3.60 -27.50 -14.28
C PRO A 112 4.83 -26.92 -13.57
N ILE A 113 5.09 -27.40 -12.35
CA ILE A 113 6.24 -27.02 -11.55
C ILE A 113 7.48 -27.32 -12.40
N ARG A 114 8.17 -26.28 -12.87
CA ARG A 114 9.49 -26.45 -13.48
C ARG A 114 10.47 -26.72 -12.35
N THR A 115 10.62 -27.99 -11.98
CA THR A 115 11.75 -28.41 -11.15
C THR A 115 13.02 -28.04 -11.89
N LYS A 116 13.86 -27.20 -11.27
CA LYS A 116 15.25 -27.05 -11.71
C LYS A 116 15.91 -28.41 -11.46
N ASN A 117 16.03 -29.23 -12.50
CA ASN A 117 16.99 -30.33 -12.46
C ASN A 117 18.38 -29.68 -12.49
N SER A 118 19.01 -29.68 -11.33
CA SER A 118 20.42 -29.34 -11.14
C SER A 118 21.27 -30.32 -11.95
N THR A 119 22.06 -29.81 -12.88
CA THR A 119 23.32 -30.41 -13.33
C THR A 119 24.43 -29.48 -12.89
#